data_AF-A0A1B0C535-F1
#
_entry.id   AF-A0A1B0C535-F1
#
_cell.length_a   1.000
_cell.length_b   1.000
_cell.length_c   1.000
_cell.angle_alpha   90.00
_cell.angle_beta   90.00
_cell.angle_gamma   90.00
#
_symmetry.space_group_name_H-M   'P 1'
#
loop_
_entity.id
_entity.type
_entity.pdbx_description
1 polymer ?
#
loop_
_entity_poly.entity_id
_entity_poly.type
_entity_poly.pdbx_seq_one_letter_code
_entity_poly.pdbx_strand_id
1 'polypeptide(L)'
;QKKLQNVCEDFGFERVKDLPKSLSGRCRDYYKILVECKHRYRDLFEFIFNERSPKTTANNIGESATETCAGGLFTADNVDFLVKPVLAEQLKFVCIFANFHYLDAYQRVDVEEIMISYDEAQALKQHTREIIEDCAHRANALYKKNDYGDMALTLHRCLRRESSDYSKVFALRDKNSRKY
;
A
#
# COMPACT_ATOMS: atom_id res chain seq x y z
N GLN A 1 24.59 -9.71 -1.60
CA GLN A 1 23.41 -10.40 -1.03
C GLN A 1 23.84 -11.57 -0.14
N LYS A 2 24.22 -11.31 1.11
CA LYS A 2 24.62 -12.33 2.12
C LYS A 2 24.28 -11.83 3.54
N LYS A 3 23.00 -11.54 3.82
CA LYS A 3 22.59 -11.05 5.16
C LYS A 3 21.39 -11.76 5.79
N LEU A 4 20.56 -12.49 5.03
CA LEU A 4 19.48 -13.29 5.63
C LEU A 4 19.93 -14.71 6.02
N GLN A 5 20.85 -15.30 5.25
CA GLN A 5 21.28 -16.68 5.47
C GLN A 5 22.04 -16.85 6.79
N ASN A 6 22.90 -15.88 7.16
CA ASN A 6 23.65 -15.91 8.41
C ASN A 6 22.77 -15.77 9.66
N VAL A 7 21.66 -15.03 9.59
CA VAL A 7 20.75 -14.86 10.75
C VAL A 7 20.01 -16.17 11.08
N CYS A 8 19.76 -17.02 10.09
CA CYS A 8 19.13 -18.31 10.34
C CYS A 8 20.08 -19.32 11.00
N GLU A 9 21.39 -19.23 10.67
CA GLU A 9 22.42 -20.13 11.19
C GLU A 9 22.86 -19.74 12.61
N ASP A 10 23.01 -18.44 12.91
CA ASP A 10 23.43 -17.95 14.24
C ASP A 10 22.42 -18.24 15.36
N PHE A 11 21.14 -18.39 15.03
CA PHE A 11 20.07 -18.67 16.00
C PHE A 11 19.70 -20.17 16.09
N GLY A 12 20.45 -21.06 15.43
CA GLY A 12 20.22 -22.51 15.52
C GLY A 12 18.85 -22.95 14.97
N PHE A 13 18.30 -22.25 13.98
CA PHE A 13 17.00 -22.60 13.42
C PHE A 13 17.12 -23.78 12.46
N GLU A 14 16.67 -24.95 12.90
CA GLU A 14 16.30 -26.02 11.98
C GLU A 14 15.28 -25.45 10.98
N ARG A 15 15.55 -25.54 9.68
CA ARG A 15 14.51 -25.30 8.67
C ARG A 15 13.30 -26.14 9.08
N VAL A 16 12.15 -25.51 9.26
CA VAL A 16 10.88 -26.22 9.38
C VAL A 16 10.69 -26.94 8.05
N LYS A 17 11.15 -28.19 7.96
CA LYS A 17 11.17 -28.98 6.73
C LYS A 17 9.74 -29.27 6.27
N ASP A 18 8.82 -29.40 7.22
CA ASP A 18 7.40 -29.66 6.96
C ASP A 18 6.53 -28.97 8.01
N LEU A 19 5.55 -28.19 7.55
CA LEU A 19 4.42 -27.79 8.39
C LEU A 19 3.54 -29.01 8.64
N PRO A 20 3.10 -29.27 9.88
CA PRO A 20 2.27 -30.43 10.16
C PRO A 20 0.89 -30.23 9.52
N LYS A 21 0.70 -30.92 8.38
CA LYS A 21 -0.54 -31.07 7.60
C LYS A 21 -0.91 -29.89 6.68
N SER A 22 -1.59 -30.24 5.59
CA SER A 22 -2.25 -29.28 4.69
C SER A 22 -3.20 -28.39 5.50
N LEU A 23 -2.95 -27.09 5.47
CA LEU A 23 -3.80 -26.10 6.12
C LEU A 23 -5.14 -26.05 5.38
N SER A 24 -6.25 -26.18 6.10
CA SER A 24 -7.59 -26.30 5.50
C SER A 24 -8.14 -25.00 4.89
N GLY A 25 -7.35 -23.93 4.84
CA GLY A 25 -7.82 -22.58 4.47
C GLY A 25 -8.57 -21.84 5.59
N ARG A 26 -8.87 -22.48 6.74
CA ARG A 26 -9.60 -21.85 7.85
C ARG A 26 -8.69 -21.11 8.83
N CYS A 27 -9.04 -19.89 9.21
CA CYS A 27 -8.27 -19.04 10.12
C CYS A 27 -7.81 -19.73 11.41
N ARG A 28 -8.64 -20.60 11.99
CA ARG A 28 -8.32 -21.34 13.24
C ARG A 28 -7.08 -22.23 13.10
N ASP A 29 -6.90 -22.85 11.94
CA ASP A 29 -5.80 -23.79 11.71
C ASP A 29 -4.48 -23.03 11.54
N TYR A 30 -4.51 -21.91 10.82
CA TYR A 30 -3.37 -21.00 10.70
C TYR A 30 -3.03 -20.34 12.04
N TYR A 31 -4.05 -19.87 12.77
CA TYR A 31 -3.85 -19.16 14.04
C TYR A 31 -3.08 -20.02 15.04
N LYS A 32 -3.47 -21.29 15.20
CA LYS A 32 -2.80 -22.20 16.14
C LYS A 32 -1.30 -22.34 15.80
N ILE A 33 -0.99 -22.57 14.53
CA ILE A 33 0.40 -22.76 14.07
C ILE A 33 1.19 -21.45 14.18
N LEU A 34 0.61 -20.31 13.80
CA LEU A 34 1.26 -19.01 13.89
C LEU A 34 1.54 -18.61 15.35
N VAL A 35 0.62 -18.91 16.27
CA VAL A 35 0.83 -18.67 17.70
C VAL A 35 1.92 -19.57 18.27
N GLU A 36 1.93 -20.85 17.92
CA GLU A 36 2.99 -21.78 18.34
C GLU A 36 4.37 -21.34 17.79
N CYS A 37 4.44 -20.93 16.52
CA CYS A 37 5.65 -20.37 15.92
C CYS A 37 6.09 -19.07 16.61
N LYS A 38 5.16 -18.15 16.90
CA LYS A 38 5.47 -16.90 17.60
C LYS A 38 6.03 -17.16 19.00
N HIS A 39 5.47 -18.12 19.74
CA HIS A 39 6.00 -18.47 21.07
C HIS A 39 7.37 -19.12 20.99
N ARG A 40 7.55 -20.06 20.05
CA ARG A 40 8.82 -20.79 19.87
C ARG A 40 9.95 -19.89 19.39
N TYR A 41 9.64 -18.88 18.59
CA TYR A 41 10.60 -17.96 17.97
C TYR A 41 10.36 -16.51 18.40
N ARG A 42 10.02 -16.32 19.68
CA ARG A 42 9.61 -15.02 20.22
C ARG A 42 10.63 -13.92 19.97
N ASP A 43 11.89 -14.18 20.29
CA ASP A 43 12.96 -13.18 20.18
C ASP A 43 13.20 -12.79 18.71
N LEU A 44 13.09 -13.74 17.78
CA LEU A 44 13.17 -13.46 16.34
C LEU A 44 11.96 -12.65 15.86
N PHE A 45 10.76 -12.97 16.36
CA PHE A 45 9.56 -12.21 16.04
C PHE A 45 9.68 -10.76 16.54
N GLU A 46 10.10 -10.58 17.80
CA GLU A 46 10.35 -9.24 18.35
C GLU A 46 11.44 -8.49 17.56
N PHE A 47 12.54 -9.16 17.19
CA PHE A 47 13.58 -8.56 16.34
C PHE A 47 13.07 -8.15 14.95
N ILE A 48 12.36 -9.03 14.25
CA ILE A 48 11.86 -8.76 12.89
C ILE A 48 10.83 -7.62 12.90
N PHE A 49 9.87 -7.67 13.82
CA PHE A 49 8.72 -6.76 13.82
C PHE A 49 8.97 -5.46 14.60
N ASN A 50 9.84 -5.45 15.62
CA ASN A 50 10.14 -4.24 16.40
C ASN A 50 11.46 -3.55 15.99
N GLU A 51 12.50 -4.30 15.59
CA GLU A 51 13.81 -3.69 15.27
C GLU A 51 14.07 -3.53 13.77
N ARG A 52 13.41 -4.35 12.92
CA ARG A 52 13.60 -4.35 11.46
C ARG A 52 12.40 -3.94 10.63
N SER A 53 11.27 -3.56 11.24
CA SER A 53 10.29 -2.76 10.50
C SER A 53 11.07 -1.57 9.93
N PRO A 54 11.27 -1.50 8.61
CA PRO A 54 11.95 -0.36 8.05
C PRO A 54 11.19 0.84 8.57
N LYS A 55 11.90 1.87 9.04
CA LYS A 55 11.33 3.21 9.03
C LYS A 55 11.17 3.57 7.54
N THR A 56 10.27 2.90 6.82
CA THR A 56 9.84 3.21 5.47
C THR A 56 9.12 4.51 5.61
N THR A 57 9.87 5.63 5.63
CA THR A 57 9.37 7.00 5.57
C THR A 57 8.00 7.10 6.23
N ALA A 58 7.91 6.62 7.48
CA ALA A 58 6.62 6.44 8.12
C ALA A 58 6.05 7.84 8.19
N ASN A 59 4.89 8.06 7.57
CA ASN A 59 4.15 9.30 7.77
C ASN A 59 4.21 9.57 9.26
N ASN A 60 4.66 10.76 9.66
CA ASN A 60 4.67 11.09 11.07
C ASN A 60 3.22 10.95 11.54
N ILE A 61 2.97 10.13 12.55
CA ILE A 61 1.62 9.96 13.09
C ILE A 61 1.04 11.36 13.34
N GLY A 62 -0.07 11.69 12.67
CA GLY A 62 -0.66 13.03 12.65
C GLY A 62 -0.68 13.74 11.29
N GLU A 63 0.18 13.39 10.35
CA GLU A 63 0.22 13.95 8.97
C GLU A 63 -0.58 13.08 8.00
N SER A 64 -1.32 13.70 7.06
CA SER A 64 -2.03 12.94 6.03
C SER A 64 -1.12 12.57 4.87
N ALA A 65 -1.51 11.57 4.08
CA ALA A 65 -0.76 11.14 2.91
C ALA A 65 -0.55 12.30 1.93
N THR A 66 -1.56 13.16 1.74
CA THR A 66 -1.44 14.35 0.89
C THR A 66 -0.42 15.34 1.43
N GLU A 67 -0.35 15.55 2.75
CA GLU A 67 0.63 16.44 3.39
C GLU A 67 2.05 15.90 3.21
N THR A 68 2.27 14.62 3.54
CA THR A 68 3.58 13.99 3.41
C THR A 68 4.06 13.97 1.96
N CYS A 69 3.19 13.60 1.01
CA CYS A 69 3.53 13.54 -0.40
C CYS A 69 3.74 14.94 -1.03
N ALA A 70 3.09 15.98 -0.52
CA ALA A 70 3.36 17.36 -0.94
C ALA A 70 4.71 17.87 -0.42
N GLY A 71 5.07 17.56 0.83
CA GLY A 71 6.35 17.96 1.43
C GLY A 71 7.57 17.26 0.81
N GLY A 72 7.43 16.02 0.33
CA GLY A 72 8.54 15.24 -0.25
C GLY A 72 8.94 15.62 -1.68
N LEU A 73 8.07 16.30 -2.44
CA LEU A 73 8.31 16.62 -3.86
C LEU A 73 9.12 17.91 -4.09
N PHE A 74 9.11 18.84 -3.13
CA PHE A 74 9.72 20.16 -3.27
C PHE A 74 10.85 20.38 -2.25
N THR A 75 11.75 19.40 -2.13
CA THR A 75 12.98 19.54 -1.35
C THR A 75 14.06 20.26 -2.15
N ALA A 76 15.11 20.76 -1.47
CA ALA A 76 16.24 21.45 -2.11
C ALA A 76 16.96 20.60 -3.18
N ASP A 77 16.83 19.28 -3.10
CA ASP A 77 17.43 18.33 -4.06
C ASP A 77 16.55 18.07 -5.29
N ASN A 78 15.32 18.62 -5.31
CA ASN A 78 14.24 18.28 -6.25
C ASN A 78 13.70 19.50 -7.01
N VAL A 79 14.47 20.59 -7.09
CA VAL A 79 14.08 21.88 -7.72
C VAL A 79 13.66 21.72 -9.19
N ASP A 80 14.21 20.73 -9.91
CA ASP A 80 13.90 20.44 -11.31
C ASP A 80 12.42 20.03 -11.54
N PHE A 81 11.68 19.62 -10.50
CA PHE A 81 10.24 19.35 -10.63
C PHE A 81 9.41 20.63 -10.74
N LEU A 82 9.92 21.79 -10.32
CA LEU A 82 9.24 23.09 -10.48
C LEU A 82 8.97 23.43 -11.94
N VAL A 83 9.77 22.91 -12.87
CA VAL A 83 9.64 23.13 -14.32
C VAL A 83 8.96 21.97 -15.06
N LYS A 84 8.53 20.90 -14.36
CA LYS A 84 7.85 19.73 -14.93
C LYS A 84 6.54 19.42 -14.19
N PRO A 85 5.51 20.26 -14.35
CA PRO A 85 4.29 20.19 -13.54
C PRO A 85 3.53 18.87 -13.67
N VAL A 86 3.51 18.26 -14.86
CA VAL A 86 2.86 16.95 -15.08
C VAL A 86 3.59 15.84 -14.34
N LEU A 87 4.92 15.83 -14.39
CA LEU A 87 5.73 14.83 -13.68
C LEU A 87 5.59 14.97 -12.16
N ALA A 88 5.55 16.21 -11.66
CA ALA A 88 5.29 16.46 -10.24
C ALA A 88 3.90 15.95 -9.82
N GLU A 89 2.87 16.16 -10.66
CA GLU A 89 1.51 15.66 -10.41
C GLU A 89 1.46 14.12 -10.44
N GLN A 90 2.12 13.48 -11.42
CA GLN A 90 2.24 12.02 -11.51
C GLN A 90 2.87 11.42 -10.26
N LEU A 91 4.05 11.91 -9.86
CA LEU A 91 4.76 11.42 -8.67
C LEU A 91 3.97 11.64 -7.38
N LYS A 92 3.24 12.76 -7.28
CA LYS A 92 2.34 13.04 -6.16
C LYS A 92 1.29 11.95 -6.02
N PHE A 93 0.59 11.59 -7.09
CA PHE A 93 -0.46 10.58 -7.02
C PHE A 93 0.08 9.17 -6.83
N VAL A 94 1.28 8.85 -7.36
CA VAL A 94 1.96 7.60 -7.01
C VAL A 94 2.20 7.51 -5.51
N CYS A 95 2.75 8.56 -4.91
CA CYS A 95 2.99 8.61 -3.47
C CYS A 95 1.69 8.48 -2.66
N ILE A 96 0.65 9.24 -3.01
CA ILE A 96 -0.63 9.21 -2.29
C ILE A 96 -1.29 7.83 -2.41
N PHE A 97 -1.33 7.24 -3.60
CA PHE A 97 -1.98 5.95 -3.82
C PHE A 97 -1.23 4.79 -3.19
N ALA A 98 0.10 4.86 -3.08
CA ALA A 98 0.87 3.92 -2.28
C ALA A 98 0.50 4.00 -0.80
N ASN A 99 0.33 5.21 -0.24
CA ASN A 99 -0.09 5.42 1.15
C ASN A 99 -1.56 5.06 1.41
N PHE A 100 -2.42 5.16 0.40
CA PHE A 100 -3.81 4.69 0.49
C PHE A 100 -3.94 3.18 0.24
N HIS A 101 -2.86 2.50 -0.16
CA HIS A 101 -2.86 1.11 -0.62
C HIS A 101 -3.74 0.86 -1.85
N TYR A 102 -4.03 1.90 -2.64
CA TYR A 102 -4.66 1.74 -3.96
C TYR A 102 -3.72 1.09 -4.98
N LEU A 103 -2.44 0.94 -4.63
CA LEU A 103 -1.46 0.18 -5.38
C LEU A 103 -1.09 -1.08 -4.60
N ASP A 104 -1.22 -2.24 -5.26
CA ASP A 104 -0.89 -3.54 -4.68
C ASP A 104 0.64 -3.74 -4.51
N ALA A 105 1.04 -4.91 -4.01
CA ALA A 105 2.45 -5.25 -3.83
C ALA A 105 3.28 -5.24 -5.15
N TYR A 106 2.61 -5.28 -6.31
CA TYR A 106 3.22 -5.24 -7.64
C TYR A 106 3.10 -3.86 -8.31
N GLN A 107 2.61 -2.86 -7.57
CA GLN A 107 2.39 -1.49 -8.03
C GLN A 107 1.33 -1.40 -9.12
N ARG A 108 0.31 -2.27 -9.09
CA ARG A 108 -0.89 -2.19 -9.92
C ARG A 108 -2.06 -1.69 -9.11
N VAL A 109 -3.10 -1.20 -9.78
CA VAL A 109 -4.31 -0.72 -9.09
C VAL A 109 -5.00 -1.88 -8.35
N ASP A 110 -5.16 -1.71 -7.04
CA ASP A 110 -5.93 -2.57 -6.15
C ASP A 110 -7.39 -2.10 -6.13
N VAL A 111 -8.26 -2.85 -6.79
CA VAL A 111 -9.68 -2.49 -6.97
C VAL A 111 -10.42 -2.62 -5.64
N GLU A 112 -10.15 -3.68 -4.90
CA GLU A 112 -10.76 -3.99 -3.62
C GLU A 112 -10.49 -2.88 -2.60
N GLU A 113 -9.27 -2.35 -2.51
CA GLU A 113 -8.95 -1.27 -1.58
C GLU A 113 -9.67 0.04 -1.90
N ILE A 114 -9.87 0.33 -3.19
CA ILE A 114 -10.69 1.47 -3.63
C ILE A 114 -12.16 1.23 -3.26
N MET A 115 -12.69 0.02 -3.47
CA MET A 115 -14.07 -0.32 -3.08
C MET A 115 -14.28 -0.18 -1.57
N ILE A 116 -13.32 -0.60 -0.74
CA ILE A 116 -13.35 -0.41 0.72
C ILE A 116 -13.47 1.09 1.04
N SER A 117 -12.68 1.94 0.38
CA SER A 117 -12.73 3.39 0.62
C SER A 117 -14.08 4.00 0.24
N TYR A 118 -14.72 3.50 -0.82
CA TYR A 118 -16.09 3.89 -1.18
C TYR A 118 -17.12 3.39 -0.18
N ASP A 119 -16.95 2.18 0.37
CA ASP A 119 -17.84 1.60 1.37
C ASP A 119 -17.78 2.39 2.69
N GLU A 120 -16.58 2.69 3.17
CA GLU A 120 -16.33 3.55 4.35
C GLU A 120 -16.98 4.93 4.22
N ALA A 121 -16.99 5.48 2.99
CA ALA A 121 -17.63 6.76 2.68
C ALA A 121 -19.15 6.68 2.47
N GLN A 122 -19.74 5.48 2.55
CA GLN A 122 -21.14 5.16 2.26
C GLN A 122 -21.54 5.52 0.82
N ALA A 123 -20.61 5.34 -0.12
CA ALA A 123 -20.75 5.65 -1.54
C ALA A 123 -20.69 4.41 -2.45
N LEU A 124 -20.44 3.22 -1.90
CA LEU A 124 -20.37 1.99 -2.68
C LEU A 124 -21.76 1.51 -3.10
N LYS A 125 -22.01 1.51 -4.41
CA LYS A 125 -23.23 1.04 -5.08
C LYS A 125 -22.83 0.32 -6.36
N GLN A 126 -23.75 -0.39 -7.00
CA GLN A 126 -23.46 -1.09 -8.25
C GLN A 126 -22.84 -0.17 -9.32
N HIS A 127 -23.42 1.02 -9.50
CA HIS A 127 -22.89 1.99 -10.46
C HIS A 127 -21.46 2.47 -10.13
N THR A 128 -21.15 2.74 -8.86
CA THR A 128 -19.79 3.18 -8.48
C THR A 128 -18.78 2.03 -8.55
N ARG A 129 -19.20 0.77 -8.36
CA ARG A 129 -18.35 -0.41 -8.62
C ARG A 129 -17.91 -0.47 -10.07
N GLU A 130 -18.84 -0.33 -11.01
CA GLU A 130 -18.55 -0.34 -12.45
C GLU A 130 -17.59 0.79 -12.85
N ILE A 131 -17.77 1.99 -12.29
CA ILE A 131 -16.85 3.11 -12.49
C ILE A 131 -15.45 2.78 -11.97
N ILE A 132 -15.33 2.20 -10.77
CA ILE A 132 -14.04 1.83 -10.18
C ILE A 132 -13.33 0.81 -11.06
N GLU A 133 -14.04 -0.24 -11.48
CA GLU A 133 -13.49 -1.29 -12.34
C GLU A 133 -13.02 -0.75 -13.70
N ASP A 134 -13.84 0.09 -14.37
CA ASP A 134 -13.46 0.69 -15.65
C ASP A 134 -12.24 1.63 -15.50
N CYS A 135 -12.22 2.47 -14.46
CA CYS A 135 -11.08 3.35 -14.19
C CYS A 135 -9.81 2.57 -13.84
N ALA A 136 -9.92 1.51 -13.04
CA ALA A 136 -8.80 0.64 -12.71
C ALA A 136 -8.27 -0.11 -13.93
N HIS A 137 -9.14 -0.62 -14.79
CA HIS A 137 -8.75 -1.26 -16.04
C HIS A 137 -7.99 -0.29 -16.96
N ARG A 138 -8.50 0.93 -17.17
CA ARG A 138 -7.84 1.98 -17.97
C ARG A 138 -6.47 2.35 -17.40
N ALA A 139 -6.38 2.50 -16.08
CA ALA A 139 -5.12 2.81 -15.41
C ALA A 139 -4.11 1.66 -15.57
N ASN A 140 -4.51 0.43 -15.25
CA ASN A 140 -3.65 -0.76 -15.33
C ASN A 140 -3.14 -1.04 -16.76
N ALA A 141 -3.89 -0.64 -17.79
CA ALA A 141 -3.42 -0.70 -19.18
C ALA A 141 -2.17 0.19 -19.44
N LEU A 142 -1.94 1.19 -18.61
CA LEU A 142 -0.78 2.09 -18.67
C LEU A 142 0.36 1.68 -17.73
N TYR A 143 0.24 0.55 -17.03
CA TYR A 143 1.27 0.07 -16.12
C TYR A 143 2.60 -0.15 -16.84
N LYS A 144 3.65 0.50 -16.32
CA LYS A 144 5.03 0.25 -16.72
C LYS A 144 5.85 -0.04 -15.46
N LYS A 145 6.63 -1.12 -15.49
CA LYS A 145 7.50 -1.49 -14.38
C LYS A 145 8.47 -0.33 -14.08
N ASN A 146 8.51 0.11 -12.82
CA ASN A 146 9.29 1.25 -12.32
C ASN A 146 8.86 2.64 -12.83
N ASP A 147 7.73 2.76 -13.53
CA ASP A 147 7.18 4.03 -14.00
C ASP A 147 5.64 4.02 -13.92
N TYR A 148 5.13 4.39 -12.75
CA TYR A 148 3.71 4.26 -12.39
C TYR A 148 2.92 5.57 -12.53
N GLY A 149 3.59 6.64 -12.97
CA GLY A 149 3.06 8.00 -12.96
C GLY A 149 1.79 8.16 -13.79
N ASP A 150 1.83 7.71 -15.04
CA ASP A 150 0.69 7.76 -15.97
C ASP A 150 -0.51 6.97 -15.46
N MET A 151 -0.25 5.78 -14.89
CA MET A 151 -1.28 4.92 -14.31
C MET A 151 -1.98 5.60 -13.14
N ALA A 152 -1.22 6.07 -12.15
CA ALA A 152 -1.78 6.71 -10.96
C ALA A 152 -2.56 7.99 -11.32
N LEU A 153 -2.01 8.83 -12.19
CA LEU A 153 -2.69 10.05 -12.62
C LEU A 153 -3.95 9.76 -13.44
N THR A 154 -3.92 8.73 -14.29
CA THR A 154 -5.09 8.28 -15.06
C THR A 154 -6.20 7.78 -14.15
N LEU A 155 -5.87 6.97 -13.14
CA LEU A 155 -6.82 6.50 -12.15
C LEU A 155 -7.48 7.68 -11.41
N HIS A 156 -6.68 8.63 -10.91
CA HIS A 156 -7.20 9.83 -10.24
C HIS A 156 -8.17 10.62 -11.12
N ARG A 157 -7.75 10.93 -12.36
CA ARG A 157 -8.55 11.72 -13.31
C ARG A 157 -9.83 11.01 -13.70
N CYS A 158 -9.79 9.70 -13.92
CA CYS A 158 -10.95 8.90 -14.25
C CYS A 158 -11.98 8.90 -13.11
N LEU A 159 -11.56 8.52 -11.91
CA LEU A 159 -12.46 8.49 -10.74
C LEU A 159 -13.05 9.86 -10.44
N ARG A 160 -12.25 10.94 -10.56
CA ARG A 160 -12.72 12.31 -10.36
C ARG A 160 -13.75 12.77 -11.39
N ARG A 161 -13.64 12.27 -12.64
CA ARG A 161 -14.56 12.65 -13.72
C ARG A 161 -15.85 11.84 -13.66
N GLU A 162 -15.74 10.53 -13.44
CA GLU A 162 -16.86 9.60 -13.57
C GLU A 162 -17.66 9.44 -12.27
N SER A 163 -17.04 9.63 -11.11
CA SER A 163 -17.70 9.47 -9.80
C SER A 163 -17.84 10.79 -9.06
N SER A 164 -19.09 11.24 -8.87
CA SER A 164 -19.40 12.43 -8.07
C SER A 164 -18.98 12.31 -6.61
N ASP A 165 -18.91 11.09 -6.08
CA ASP A 165 -18.56 10.82 -4.69
C ASP A 165 -17.04 10.79 -4.45
N TYR A 166 -16.23 10.70 -5.50
CA TYR A 166 -14.79 10.48 -5.38
C TYR A 166 -14.08 11.54 -4.53
N SER A 167 -14.43 12.82 -4.66
CA SER A 167 -13.82 13.89 -3.86
C SER A 167 -14.05 13.70 -2.35
N LYS A 168 -15.24 13.23 -1.97
CA LYS A 168 -15.58 12.91 -0.58
C LYS A 168 -14.83 11.67 -0.09
N VAL A 169 -14.80 10.62 -0.91
CA VAL A 169 -14.07 9.37 -0.63
C VAL A 169 -12.59 9.66 -0.40
N PHE A 170 -11.98 10.43 -1.31
CA PHE A 170 -10.57 10.82 -1.23
C PHE A 170 -10.28 11.61 0.05
N ALA A 171 -11.11 12.61 0.38
CA ALA A 171 -10.92 13.42 1.58
C ALA A 171 -11.07 12.60 2.88
N LEU A 172 -12.01 11.65 2.92
CA LEU A 172 -12.18 10.76 4.07
C LEU A 172 -10.97 9.84 4.23
N ARG A 173 -10.48 9.26 3.13
CA ARG A 173 -9.30 8.40 3.12
C ARG A 173 -8.05 9.14 3.57
N ASP A 174 -7.83 10.36 3.05
CA ASP A 174 -6.72 11.24 3.46
C ASP A 174 -6.80 11.59 4.95
N LYS A 175 -7.99 11.87 5.47
CA LYS A 175 -8.19 12.12 6.90
C LYS A 175 -7.84 10.89 7.75
N ASN A 176 -8.24 9.70 7.31
CA ASN A 176 -7.99 8.45 8.02
C ASN A 176 -6.52 8.05 8.00
N SER A 177 -5.77 8.42 6.96
CA SER A 177 -4.33 8.11 6.85
C SER A 177 -3.46 8.82 7.90
N ARG A 178 -4.02 9.76 8.68
CA ARG A 178 -3.29 10.41 9.80
C ARG A 178 -3.08 9.49 11.00
N LYS A 179 -3.87 8.41 11.10
CA LYS A 179 -3.99 7.59 12.31
C LYS A 179 -3.03 6.40 12.35
N TYR A 180 -2.50 5.99 11.20
CA TYR A 180 -1.74 4.76 10.99
C TYR A 180 -0.53 5.06 10.11
#